data_AF-W4UV91-F1
#
_entry.id   AF-W4UV91-F1
#
_cell.length_a   1.000
_cell.length_b   1.000
_cell.length_c   1.000
_cell.angle_alpha   90.00
_cell.angle_beta   90.00
_cell.angle_gamma   90.00
#
_symmetry.space_group_name_H-M   'P 1'
#
loop_
_entity.id
_entity.type
_entity.pdbx_description
1 polymer ?
#
loop_
_entity_poly.entity_id
_entity_poly.type
_entity_poly.pdbx_seq_one_letter_code
_entity_poly.pdbx_strand_id
1 'polypeptide(L)'
;MVVITTNVPAKGKIQLSYNADATIYMADLSDYDLCNATEKLEIERLAGMYTARAVADQINLDESYNTKLSNIQKGYNTYWLDKPIDKSAIAQKHSLRLDGGTDNIRYAMEVNYSDTPGVMKGSGRKRMGVGMDLQYIYKNITFKNSLTYSDVSAVDSPYGSYSTYGTLNPYVRYKNDEGHYIYKVDEFAPVGYATTYPSYNPLFNTTLHTKSENGYSDLTNNFGIDWTVMEDLRLKGSFAIIRQNTDSDTFKPAKHTDFANYSIEDFDRRGSYVASRGESTIYNANLILTYFWQMNKHVLNSNLGWNIQENVNKSFSVQAEGFPNEKLDYISFATQYQKNGSPSGSEYTSRLVGFLGNVNYSYDEKYLLDLSFRGDASSRFGSDNRWAPFWSVGLGWNIHNEKFLKKVEWIDRLKIRASYGLTGSQDYNPYQAITTYQYLSGSRYHNSVGASVIAMGNEDLGWQRTTQQNYGLDLDFWKNRITLTANFYVKDSKDVLTAVTLPPSLGFGSYMDNLGEVQNVGYEVDLRVAILENKRDRLFWSVNATVLHNTNKLKKISNALKAYNEKQDNESSAGSNRPKVRYIEGQSMNSIWVNESLGIDQPREMNSFARRMEMSFLTGAPIIT
;
A
#
# COMPACT_ATOMS: atom_id res chain seq x y z
N MET A 1 -16.52 22.30 -8.45
CA MET A 1 -17.17 21.34 -7.52
C MET A 1 -18.57 21.06 -8.03
N VAL A 2 -18.81 19.86 -8.58
CA VAL A 2 -20.18 19.34 -8.61
C VAL A 2 -20.45 18.89 -7.18
N VAL A 3 -21.16 19.72 -6.42
CA VAL A 3 -21.68 19.30 -5.12
C VAL A 3 -22.73 18.24 -5.44
N ILE A 4 -22.39 16.96 -5.25
CA ILE A 4 -23.38 15.90 -5.23
C ILE A 4 -24.10 16.04 -3.89
N THR A 5 -25.09 16.93 -3.84
CA THR A 5 -26.09 16.93 -2.77
C THR A 5 -26.97 15.71 -2.97
N THR A 6 -26.82 14.70 -2.11
CA THR A 6 -27.81 13.65 -1.97
C THR A 6 -29.14 14.34 -1.69
N ASN A 7 -30.15 14.11 -2.54
CA ASN A 7 -31.47 14.68 -2.34
C ASN A 7 -31.96 14.27 -0.95
N VAL A 8 -32.16 15.25 -0.07
CA VAL A 8 -32.72 14.99 1.27
C VAL A 8 -34.18 14.57 1.06
N PRO A 9 -34.65 13.47 1.67
CA PRO A 9 -36.04 13.07 1.58
C PRO A 9 -36.97 14.22 2.00
N ALA A 10 -38.07 14.39 1.26
CA ALA A 10 -39.11 15.34 1.67
C ALA A 10 -39.61 14.99 3.08
N LYS A 11 -39.84 16.02 3.91
CA LYS A 11 -40.23 15.88 5.33
C LYS A 11 -41.32 14.81 5.53
N GLY A 12 -41.04 13.83 6.39
CA GLY A 12 -41.96 12.75 6.77
C GLY A 12 -42.10 11.62 5.75
N LYS A 13 -41.45 11.69 4.58
CA LYS A 13 -41.43 10.58 3.61
C LYS A 13 -40.22 9.69 3.87
N ILE A 14 -40.43 8.39 3.76
CA ILE A 14 -39.36 7.39 3.73
C ILE A 14 -38.95 7.22 2.27
N GLN A 15 -37.67 7.32 1.99
CA GLN A 15 -37.08 7.01 0.70
C GLN A 15 -36.39 5.64 0.79
N LEU A 16 -36.75 4.75 -0.13
CA LEU A 16 -36.08 3.49 -0.35
C LEU A 16 -35.31 3.58 -1.67
N SER A 17 -34.00 3.34 -1.62
CA SER A 17 -33.14 3.33 -2.80
C SER A 17 -32.44 1.98 -2.90
N TYR A 18 -32.48 1.38 -4.09
CA TYR A 18 -31.76 0.15 -4.40
C TYR A 18 -30.83 0.40 -5.57
N ASN A 19 -29.56 0.07 -5.40
CA ASN A 19 -28.54 0.15 -6.44
C ASN A 19 -27.97 -1.25 -6.69
N ALA A 20 -27.82 -1.60 -7.95
CA ALA A 20 -27.18 -2.83 -8.39
C ALA A 20 -26.15 -2.51 -9.47
N ASP A 21 -24.91 -2.93 -9.25
CA ASP A 21 -23.81 -2.76 -10.18
C ASP A 21 -23.28 -4.13 -10.59
N ALA A 22 -23.07 -4.34 -11.89
CA ALA A 22 -22.40 -5.51 -12.42
C ALA A 22 -21.15 -5.09 -13.18
N THR A 23 -20.02 -5.75 -12.91
CA THR A 23 -18.74 -5.51 -13.58
C THR A 23 -18.22 -6.82 -14.14
N ILE A 24 -17.86 -6.83 -15.43
CA ILE A 24 -17.28 -8.00 -16.09
C ILE A 24 -15.77 -7.79 -16.18
N TYR A 25 -15.02 -8.66 -15.53
CA TYR A 25 -13.57 -8.76 -15.70
C TYR A 25 -13.26 -9.75 -16.81
N MET A 26 -12.39 -9.37 -17.74
CA MET A 26 -11.87 -10.23 -18.79
C MET A 26 -10.35 -10.28 -18.68
N ALA A 27 -9.79 -11.49 -18.67
CA ALA A 27 -8.35 -11.66 -18.62
C ALA A 27 -7.75 -11.42 -20.02
N ASP A 28 -6.82 -10.47 -20.12
CA ASP A 28 -6.00 -10.27 -21.30
C ASP A 28 -4.60 -10.83 -21.04
N LEU A 29 -4.16 -11.76 -21.89
CA LEU A 29 -2.84 -12.37 -21.84
C LEU A 29 -1.97 -11.96 -23.03
N SER A 30 -2.41 -11.00 -23.85
CA SER A 30 -1.70 -10.59 -25.07
C SER A 30 -0.32 -9.99 -24.81
N ASP A 31 -0.10 -9.41 -23.63
CA ASP A 31 1.22 -8.90 -23.20
C ASP A 31 2.25 -10.02 -22.92
N TYR A 32 1.81 -11.28 -22.75
CA TYR A 32 2.68 -12.42 -22.49
C TYR A 32 2.94 -13.21 -23.78
N ASP A 33 4.01 -12.85 -24.49
CA ASP A 33 4.52 -13.60 -25.64
C ASP A 33 5.62 -14.57 -25.22
N LEU A 34 5.22 -15.70 -24.61
CA LEU A 34 6.14 -16.76 -24.21
C LEU A 34 6.36 -17.75 -25.36
N CYS A 35 7.59 -18.25 -25.47
CA CYS A 35 7.94 -19.26 -26.48
C CYS A 35 6.99 -20.46 -26.43
N ASN A 36 6.54 -20.90 -27.60
CA ASN A 36 5.87 -22.19 -27.72
C ASN A 36 6.85 -23.36 -27.55
N ALA A 37 6.32 -24.58 -27.52
CA ALA A 37 7.10 -25.80 -27.32
C ALA A 37 8.30 -25.96 -28.27
N THR A 38 8.10 -25.68 -29.57
CA THR A 38 9.14 -25.80 -30.60
C THR A 38 10.20 -24.71 -30.46
N GLU A 39 9.77 -23.46 -30.30
CA GLU A 39 10.68 -22.32 -30.11
C GLU A 39 11.53 -22.48 -28.86
N LYS A 40 10.92 -22.93 -27.76
CA LYS A 40 11.62 -23.15 -26.50
C LYS A 40 12.71 -24.23 -26.66
N LEU A 41 12.40 -25.36 -27.30
CA LEU A 41 13.39 -26.41 -27.53
C LEU A 41 14.53 -25.94 -28.46
N GLU A 42 14.19 -25.17 -29.49
CA GLU A 42 15.18 -24.62 -30.42
C GLU A 42 16.11 -23.62 -29.74
N ILE A 43 15.58 -22.75 -28.87
CA ILE A 43 16.40 -21.84 -28.05
C ILE A 43 17.34 -22.62 -27.14
N GLU A 44 16.88 -23.69 -26.49
CA GLU A 44 17.73 -24.55 -25.66
C GLU A 44 18.85 -25.21 -26.48
N ARG A 45 18.55 -25.64 -27.71
CA ARG A 45 19.52 -26.19 -28.65
C ARG A 45 20.56 -25.16 -29.07
N LEU A 46 20.12 -23.95 -29.45
CA LEU A 46 21.01 -22.85 -29.84
C LEU A 46 21.85 -22.34 -28.65
N ALA A 47 21.33 -22.43 -27.43
CA ALA A 47 22.06 -22.13 -26.20
C ALA A 47 23.10 -23.20 -25.81
N GLY A 48 23.21 -24.29 -26.57
CA GLY A 48 24.20 -25.35 -26.34
C GLY A 48 23.85 -26.32 -25.21
N MET A 49 22.58 -26.38 -24.78
CA MET A 49 22.15 -27.26 -23.67
C MET A 49 22.25 -28.76 -24.00
N TYR A 50 22.36 -29.13 -25.28
CA TYR A 50 22.41 -30.52 -25.75
C TYR A 50 23.75 -30.90 -26.40
N THR A 51 24.82 -30.17 -26.07
CA THR A 51 26.16 -30.45 -26.59
C THR A 51 27.14 -30.64 -25.43
N ALA A 52 27.81 -31.79 -25.39
CA ALA A 52 28.83 -32.12 -24.38
C ALA A 52 30.19 -32.38 -25.02
N ARG A 53 31.26 -32.26 -24.22
CA ARG A 53 32.63 -32.59 -24.64
C ARG A 53 32.93 -34.09 -24.56
N ALA A 54 32.28 -34.81 -23.67
CA ALA A 54 32.46 -36.24 -23.48
C ALA A 54 31.33 -37.03 -24.16
N VAL A 55 31.68 -38.14 -24.83
CA VAL A 55 30.72 -38.99 -25.55
C VAL A 55 29.68 -39.59 -24.61
N ALA A 56 30.08 -39.97 -23.40
CA ALA A 56 29.17 -40.54 -22.40
C ALA A 56 28.06 -39.56 -21.98
N ASP A 57 28.40 -38.28 -21.83
CA ASP A 57 27.43 -37.24 -21.48
C ASP A 57 26.55 -36.86 -22.67
N GLN A 58 27.10 -36.91 -23.89
CA GLN A 58 26.35 -36.62 -25.11
C GLN A 58 25.17 -37.57 -25.30
N ILE A 59 25.32 -38.86 -24.98
CA ILE A 59 24.22 -39.85 -25.06
C ILE A 59 23.04 -39.45 -24.18
N ASN A 60 23.30 -39.03 -22.94
CA ASN A 60 22.25 -38.60 -22.01
C ASN A 60 21.56 -37.30 -22.47
N LEU A 61 22.33 -36.36 -23.03
CA LEU A 61 21.79 -35.12 -23.58
C LEU A 61 20.95 -35.37 -24.84
N ASP A 62 21.38 -36.29 -25.71
CA ASP A 62 20.63 -36.70 -26.90
C ASP A 62 19.31 -37.37 -26.50
N GLU A 63 19.33 -38.24 -25.47
CA GLU A 63 18.11 -38.85 -24.94
C GLU A 63 17.15 -37.80 -24.35
N SER A 64 17.67 -36.82 -23.61
CA SER A 64 16.88 -35.71 -23.06
C SER A 64 16.24 -34.86 -24.18
N TYR A 65 17.04 -34.49 -25.20
CA TYR A 65 16.55 -33.78 -26.37
C TYR A 65 15.47 -34.56 -27.10
N ASN A 66 15.71 -35.85 -27.39
CA ASN A 66 14.77 -36.72 -28.09
C ASN A 66 13.48 -36.95 -27.29
N THR A 67 13.56 -36.99 -25.96
CA THR A 67 12.39 -37.09 -25.07
C THR A 67 11.52 -35.83 -25.17
N LYS A 68 12.14 -34.64 -25.11
CA LYS A 68 11.43 -33.36 -25.27
C LYS A 68 10.85 -33.22 -26.67
N LEU A 69 11.63 -33.55 -27.71
CA LEU A 69 11.17 -33.57 -29.10
C LEU A 69 10.00 -34.54 -29.31
N SER A 70 10.06 -35.73 -28.71
CA SER A 70 8.96 -36.71 -28.75
C SER A 70 7.70 -36.15 -28.09
N ASN A 71 7.82 -35.41 -26.99
CA ASN A 71 6.68 -34.77 -26.35
C ASN A 71 6.05 -33.70 -27.27
N ILE A 72 6.87 -32.90 -27.95
CA ILE A 72 6.38 -31.91 -28.92
C ILE A 72 5.65 -32.62 -30.07
N GLN A 73 6.23 -33.71 -30.61
CA GLN A 73 5.62 -34.50 -31.68
C GLN A 73 4.32 -35.19 -31.26
N LYS A 74 4.17 -35.53 -29.97
CA LYS A 74 2.91 -36.01 -29.37
C LYS A 74 1.87 -34.90 -29.17
N GLY A 75 2.23 -33.64 -29.45
CA GLY A 75 1.34 -32.49 -29.36
C GLY A 75 1.36 -31.76 -28.01
N TYR A 76 2.33 -32.04 -27.14
CA TYR A 76 2.46 -31.27 -25.89
C TYR A 76 2.99 -29.87 -26.19
N ASN A 77 2.08 -28.89 -26.16
CA ASN A 77 2.36 -27.47 -26.25
C ASN A 77 1.42 -26.71 -25.31
N THR A 78 1.76 -26.70 -24.03
CA THR A 78 0.93 -26.16 -22.97
C THR A 78 1.25 -24.69 -22.77
N TYR A 79 0.32 -23.81 -23.12
CA TYR A 79 0.34 -22.45 -22.58
C TYR A 79 -0.05 -22.54 -21.10
N TRP A 80 0.85 -22.17 -20.19
CA TRP A 80 0.66 -22.39 -18.75
C TRP A 80 -0.10 -21.25 -18.07
N LEU A 81 0.08 -20.02 -18.57
CA LEU A 81 -0.51 -18.80 -18.01
C LEU A 81 -2.04 -18.75 -18.10
N ASP A 82 -2.66 -19.49 -19.02
CA ASP A 82 -4.12 -19.59 -19.15
C ASP A 82 -4.77 -20.58 -18.16
N LYS A 83 -3.98 -21.49 -17.57
CA LYS A 83 -4.50 -22.60 -16.76
C LYS A 83 -5.13 -22.12 -15.46
N PRO A 84 -4.52 -21.21 -14.69
CA PRO A 84 -5.07 -20.78 -13.40
C PRO A 84 -6.15 -19.70 -13.51
N ILE A 85 -6.46 -19.18 -14.70
CA ILE A 85 -7.37 -18.04 -14.88
C ILE A 85 -8.74 -18.43 -15.42
N ASP A 86 -9.76 -17.67 -15.01
CA ASP A 86 -11.07 -17.63 -15.66
C ASP A 86 -11.06 -16.60 -16.79
N LYS A 87 -11.63 -16.96 -17.94
CA LYS A 87 -11.69 -16.06 -19.12
C LYS A 87 -12.54 -14.83 -18.86
N SER A 88 -13.56 -14.99 -18.02
CA SER A 88 -14.43 -13.90 -17.59
C SER A 88 -14.96 -14.15 -16.19
N ALA A 89 -15.02 -13.11 -15.36
CA ALA A 89 -15.62 -13.15 -14.04
C ALA A 89 -16.59 -11.97 -13.87
N ILE A 90 -17.75 -12.20 -13.26
CA ILE A 90 -18.77 -11.16 -13.05
C ILE A 90 -18.80 -10.79 -11.57
N ALA A 91 -18.39 -9.57 -11.26
CA ALA A 91 -18.62 -8.99 -9.94
C ALA A 91 -19.98 -8.32 -9.87
N GLN A 92 -20.60 -8.42 -8.69
CA GLN A 92 -21.88 -7.82 -8.39
C GLN A 92 -21.83 -7.05 -7.08
N LYS A 93 -22.49 -5.90 -7.05
CA LYS A 93 -22.69 -5.10 -5.84
C LYS A 93 -24.16 -4.74 -5.72
N HIS A 94 -24.68 -4.85 -4.52
CA HIS A 94 -26.04 -4.47 -4.18
C HIS A 94 -25.99 -3.55 -2.95
N SER A 95 -26.66 -2.41 -3.02
CA SER A 95 -26.87 -1.52 -1.88
C SER A 95 -28.35 -1.22 -1.75
N LEU A 96 -28.90 -1.45 -0.56
CA LEU A 96 -30.25 -1.10 -0.18
C LEU A 96 -30.17 -0.06 0.93
N ARG A 97 -30.67 1.14 0.67
CA ARG A 97 -30.67 2.25 1.61
C ARG A 97 -32.09 2.71 1.89
N LEU A 98 -32.43 2.79 3.16
CA LEU A 98 -33.67 3.36 3.66
C LEU A 98 -33.31 4.60 4.47
N ASP A 99 -33.80 5.76 4.06
CA ASP A 99 -33.60 6.99 4.79
C ASP A 99 -34.86 7.84 4.86
N GLY A 100 -35.00 8.58 5.95
CA GLY A 100 -36.19 9.34 6.24
C GLY A 100 -35.98 10.27 7.42
N GLY A 101 -36.96 11.12 7.67
CA GLY A 101 -36.89 12.04 8.78
C GLY A 101 -37.87 13.19 8.72
N THR A 102 -37.87 13.95 9.80
CA THR A 102 -38.54 15.23 9.94
C THR A 102 -37.49 16.30 10.25
N ASP A 103 -37.92 17.50 10.65
CA ASP A 103 -37.00 18.58 10.99
C ASP A 103 -36.15 18.23 12.22
N ASN A 104 -36.71 17.49 13.19
CA ASN A 104 -36.06 17.19 14.47
C ASN A 104 -35.36 15.84 14.51
N ILE A 105 -35.69 14.91 13.62
CA ILE A 105 -35.05 13.58 13.59
C ILE A 105 -34.80 13.14 12.16
N ARG A 106 -33.60 12.68 11.87
CA ARG A 106 -33.23 12.07 10.59
C ARG A 106 -32.56 10.75 10.87
N TYR A 107 -32.89 9.74 10.10
CA TYR A 107 -32.32 8.41 10.22
C TYR A 107 -32.05 7.84 8.83
N ALA A 108 -30.99 7.05 8.73
CA ALA A 108 -30.69 6.24 7.56
C ALA A 108 -30.20 4.86 8.00
N MET A 109 -30.57 3.84 7.26
CA MET A 109 -30.05 2.49 7.39
C MET A 109 -29.66 2.00 6.01
N GLU A 110 -28.48 1.39 5.90
CA GLU A 110 -27.97 0.83 4.65
C GLU A 110 -27.51 -0.59 4.87
N VAL A 111 -27.84 -1.47 3.92
CA VAL A 111 -27.28 -2.81 3.81
C VAL A 111 -26.59 -2.90 2.45
N ASN A 112 -25.31 -3.28 2.46
CA ASN A 112 -24.52 -3.47 1.25
C ASN A 112 -23.98 -4.90 1.19
N TYR A 113 -24.04 -5.49 0.00
CA TYR A 113 -23.43 -6.77 -0.31
C TYR A 113 -22.60 -6.63 -1.58
N SER A 114 -21.39 -7.18 -1.58
CA SER A 114 -20.60 -7.31 -2.80
C SER A 114 -19.93 -8.66 -2.89
N ASP A 115 -19.98 -9.25 -4.08
CA ASP A 115 -19.23 -10.45 -4.45
C ASP A 115 -18.33 -10.09 -5.63
N THR A 116 -17.02 -10.06 -5.37
CA THR A 116 -16.01 -9.71 -6.36
C THR A 116 -15.12 -10.93 -6.59
N PRO A 117 -15.42 -11.76 -7.59
CA PRO A 117 -14.54 -12.86 -7.97
C PRO A 117 -13.22 -12.32 -8.51
N GLY A 118 -12.12 -13.02 -8.22
CA GLY A 118 -10.83 -12.75 -8.85
C GLY A 118 -10.74 -13.37 -10.24
N VAL A 119 -9.76 -12.93 -11.02
CA VAL A 119 -9.49 -13.52 -12.34
C VAL A 119 -8.87 -14.92 -12.22
N MET A 120 -8.12 -15.18 -11.14
CA MET A 120 -7.65 -16.53 -10.85
C MET A 120 -8.80 -17.40 -10.32
N LYS A 121 -8.90 -18.61 -10.85
CA LYS A 121 -9.94 -19.59 -10.51
C LYS A 121 -10.02 -19.82 -9.02
N GLY A 122 -11.25 -19.79 -8.49
CA GLY A 122 -11.52 -20.05 -7.07
C GLY A 122 -11.08 -18.93 -6.12
N SER A 123 -10.52 -17.83 -6.62
CA SER A 123 -10.25 -16.64 -5.81
C SER A 123 -11.42 -15.68 -5.83
N GLY A 124 -11.60 -14.94 -4.74
CA GLY A 124 -12.66 -13.95 -4.67
C GLY A 124 -12.76 -13.28 -3.32
N ARG A 125 -13.54 -12.20 -3.28
CA ARG A 125 -13.78 -11.41 -2.07
C ARG A 125 -15.24 -11.07 -1.94
N LYS A 126 -15.82 -11.42 -0.79
CA LYS A 126 -17.19 -11.11 -0.42
C LYS A 126 -17.18 -10.10 0.73
N ARG A 127 -18.14 -9.17 0.68
CA ARG A 127 -18.35 -8.19 1.75
C ARG A 127 -19.83 -8.06 2.03
N MET A 128 -20.18 -8.05 3.30
CA MET A 128 -21.50 -7.67 3.79
C MET A 128 -21.33 -6.52 4.78
N GLY A 129 -22.07 -5.44 4.59
CA GLY A 129 -22.01 -4.27 5.46
C GLY A 129 -23.39 -3.80 5.86
N VAL A 130 -23.49 -3.30 7.09
CA VAL A 130 -24.67 -2.62 7.62
C VAL A 130 -24.24 -1.26 8.17
N GLY A 131 -24.93 -0.21 7.78
CA GLY A 131 -24.73 1.15 8.25
C GLY A 131 -26.01 1.71 8.86
N MET A 132 -25.87 2.54 9.89
CA MET A 132 -26.95 3.30 10.49
C MET A 132 -26.46 4.71 10.80
N ASP A 133 -27.19 5.71 10.35
CA ASP A 133 -26.99 7.10 10.74
C ASP A 133 -28.23 7.61 11.48
N LEU A 134 -28.02 8.32 12.58
CA LEU A 134 -29.07 8.97 13.35
C LEU A 134 -28.66 10.40 13.67
N GLN A 135 -29.56 11.35 13.41
CA GLN A 135 -29.44 12.73 13.83
C GLN A 135 -30.71 13.13 14.57
N TYR A 136 -30.56 13.66 15.78
CA TYR A 136 -31.67 14.18 16.58
C TYR A 136 -31.38 15.62 17.03
N ILE A 137 -32.26 16.54 16.67
CA ILE A 137 -32.18 17.97 16.99
C ILE A 137 -33.17 18.26 18.12
N TYR A 138 -32.64 18.67 19.26
CA TYR A 138 -33.41 19.16 20.38
C TYR A 138 -33.01 20.61 20.68
N LYS A 139 -33.87 21.57 20.31
CA LYS A 139 -33.60 23.01 20.42
C LYS A 139 -32.27 23.37 19.74
N ASN A 140 -31.28 23.85 20.50
CA ASN A 140 -29.96 24.24 20.03
C ASN A 140 -28.90 23.13 20.14
N ILE A 141 -29.30 21.88 20.45
CA ILE A 141 -28.41 20.73 20.56
C ILE A 141 -28.76 19.70 19.49
N THR A 142 -27.76 19.27 18.72
CA THR A 142 -27.87 18.20 17.74
C THR A 142 -27.02 17.01 18.17
N PHE A 143 -27.67 15.87 18.38
CA PHE A 143 -27.02 14.58 18.59
C PHE A 143 -26.86 13.89 17.24
N LYS A 144 -25.68 13.29 16.99
CA LYS A 144 -25.37 12.52 15.78
C LYS A 144 -24.75 11.20 16.18
N ASN A 145 -25.16 10.12 15.53
CA ASN A 145 -24.47 8.84 15.59
C ASN A 145 -24.36 8.26 14.19
N SER A 146 -23.19 7.76 13.85
CA SER A 146 -22.95 6.95 12.65
C SER A 146 -22.33 5.63 13.10
N LEU A 147 -23.02 4.53 12.84
CA LEU A 147 -22.60 3.18 13.17
C LEU A 147 -22.48 2.38 11.88
N THR A 148 -21.32 1.79 11.66
CA THR A 148 -21.10 0.88 10.53
C THR A 148 -20.45 -0.40 11.02
N TYR A 149 -20.94 -1.52 10.50
CA TYR A 149 -20.33 -2.83 10.64
C TYR A 149 -20.12 -3.42 9.25
N SER A 150 -18.95 -4.01 9.01
CA SER A 150 -18.64 -4.67 7.75
C SER A 150 -17.90 -5.96 8.04
N ASP A 151 -18.31 -7.03 7.38
CA ASP A 151 -17.63 -8.31 7.39
C ASP A 151 -17.10 -8.60 5.98
N VAL A 152 -15.85 -9.01 5.88
CA VAL A 152 -15.17 -9.32 4.63
C VAL A 152 -14.56 -10.70 4.74
N SER A 153 -14.83 -11.54 3.75
CA SER A 153 -14.14 -12.81 3.54
C SER A 153 -13.49 -12.81 2.16
N ALA A 154 -12.24 -13.25 2.10
CA ALA A 154 -11.47 -13.41 0.89
C ALA A 154 -10.84 -14.80 0.86
N VAL A 155 -10.81 -15.39 -0.32
CA VAL A 155 -10.20 -16.69 -0.57
C VAL A 155 -9.19 -16.52 -1.69
N ASP A 156 -7.96 -16.98 -1.48
CA ASP A 156 -6.93 -17.02 -2.51
C ASP A 156 -7.12 -18.24 -3.41
N SER A 157 -6.58 -18.16 -4.62
CA SER A 157 -6.74 -19.25 -5.59
C SER A 157 -6.03 -20.53 -5.13
N PRO A 158 -6.68 -21.71 -5.20
CA PRO A 158 -6.02 -23.00 -4.96
C PRO A 158 -4.95 -23.34 -6.01
N TYR A 159 -4.85 -22.54 -7.07
CA TYR A 159 -3.83 -22.69 -8.11
C TYR A 159 -2.44 -22.15 -7.70
N GLY A 160 -2.32 -21.54 -6.52
CA GLY A 160 -1.06 -21.01 -6.00
C GLY A 160 -0.65 -19.69 -6.65
N SER A 161 0.66 -19.41 -6.70
CA SER A 161 1.16 -18.17 -7.30
C SER A 161 1.07 -18.20 -8.83
N TYR A 162 0.53 -17.13 -9.42
CA TYR A 162 0.46 -16.97 -10.88
C TYR A 162 1.85 -17.04 -11.55
N SER A 163 2.87 -16.48 -10.88
CA SER A 163 4.25 -16.45 -11.39
C SER A 163 4.85 -17.84 -11.64
N THR A 164 4.41 -18.86 -10.89
CA THR A 164 4.85 -20.25 -11.06
C THR A 164 4.50 -20.80 -12.44
N TYR A 165 3.41 -20.33 -13.06
CA TYR A 165 2.99 -20.80 -14.38
C TYR A 165 3.88 -20.23 -15.49
N GLY A 166 4.52 -19.08 -15.27
CA GLY A 166 5.45 -18.48 -16.24
C GLY A 166 6.82 -19.17 -16.28
N THR A 167 7.16 -20.01 -15.32
CA THR A 167 8.45 -20.73 -15.26
C THR A 167 8.39 -22.15 -15.81
N LEU A 168 7.20 -22.64 -16.16
CA LEU A 168 7.00 -24.00 -16.64
C LEU A 168 7.23 -24.11 -18.15
N ASN A 169 7.92 -25.17 -18.56
CA ASN A 169 8.21 -25.42 -19.97
C ASN A 169 6.94 -25.87 -20.72
N PRO A 170 6.67 -25.35 -21.94
CA PRO A 170 5.47 -25.68 -22.72
C PRO A 170 5.42 -27.13 -23.25
N TYR A 171 6.57 -27.78 -23.44
CA TYR A 171 6.65 -29.14 -23.99
C TYR A 171 6.46 -30.26 -22.94
N VAL A 172 6.22 -29.93 -21.67
CA VAL A 172 6.15 -30.93 -20.61
C VAL A 172 4.75 -31.56 -20.55
N ARG A 173 4.73 -32.87 -20.29
CA ARG A 173 3.50 -33.60 -20.03
C ARG A 173 3.05 -33.29 -18.61
N TYR A 174 1.81 -32.86 -18.43
CA TYR A 174 1.26 -32.52 -17.10
C TYR A 174 0.07 -33.37 -16.66
N LYS A 175 -0.37 -34.29 -17.51
CA LYS A 175 -1.41 -35.29 -17.24
C LYS A 175 -0.95 -36.68 -17.64
N ASN A 176 -1.38 -37.70 -16.90
CA ASN A 176 -1.20 -39.11 -17.29
C ASN A 176 -2.20 -39.51 -18.40
N ASP A 177 -2.14 -40.75 -18.87
CA ASP A 177 -2.99 -41.23 -19.99
C ASP A 177 -4.48 -41.31 -19.60
N GLU A 178 -4.76 -41.34 -18.29
CA GLU A 178 -6.12 -41.32 -17.73
C GLU A 178 -6.66 -39.89 -17.55
N GLY A 179 -5.83 -38.86 -17.81
CA GLY A 179 -6.21 -37.45 -17.68
C GLY A 179 -5.99 -36.83 -16.28
N HIS A 180 -5.45 -37.58 -15.32
CA HIS A 180 -5.10 -37.10 -13.99
C HIS A 180 -3.82 -36.25 -14.02
N TYR A 181 -3.75 -35.19 -13.20
CA TYR A 181 -2.53 -34.40 -13.07
C TYR A 181 -1.38 -35.23 -12.48
N ILE A 182 -0.22 -35.18 -13.12
CA ILE A 182 0.98 -35.84 -12.58
C ILE A 182 1.66 -34.94 -11.55
N TYR A 183 2.34 -35.53 -10.57
CA TYR A 183 2.98 -34.81 -9.47
C TYR A 183 4.22 -34.01 -9.92
N LYS A 184 5.05 -34.63 -10.77
CA LYS A 184 6.31 -34.08 -11.29
C LYS A 184 6.20 -33.95 -12.80
N VAL A 185 6.51 -32.77 -13.34
CA VAL A 185 6.35 -32.45 -14.77
C VAL A 185 7.66 -32.48 -15.54
N ASP A 186 8.77 -32.17 -14.89
CA ASP A 186 10.07 -32.07 -15.54
C ASP A 186 11.22 -32.22 -14.53
N GLU A 187 12.44 -32.29 -15.04
CA GLU A 187 13.68 -32.14 -14.29
C GLU A 187 14.56 -31.09 -14.95
N PHE A 188 14.92 -30.04 -14.20
CA PHE A 188 15.83 -29.01 -14.66
C PHE A 188 17.27 -29.36 -14.28
N ALA A 189 18.15 -29.45 -15.27
CA ALA A 189 19.59 -29.57 -15.07
C ALA A 189 20.29 -28.28 -15.56
N PRO A 190 20.92 -27.48 -14.68
CA PRO A 190 21.69 -26.33 -15.12
C PRO A 190 22.92 -26.78 -15.92
N VAL A 191 23.23 -26.09 -17.01
CA VAL A 191 24.42 -26.38 -17.85
C VAL A 191 25.69 -26.28 -17.00
N GLY A 192 26.49 -27.35 -16.96
CA GLY A 192 27.74 -27.42 -16.19
C GLY A 192 27.59 -27.95 -14.75
N TYR A 193 26.39 -28.33 -14.32
CA TYR A 193 26.14 -28.92 -13.00
C TYR A 193 25.54 -30.33 -13.14
N ALA A 194 25.98 -31.27 -12.29
CA ALA A 194 25.51 -32.66 -12.30
C ALA A 194 24.17 -32.89 -11.55
N THR A 195 23.62 -31.85 -10.92
CA THR A 195 22.42 -31.95 -10.08
C THR A 195 21.18 -31.58 -10.87
N THR A 196 20.16 -32.45 -10.85
CA THR A 196 18.84 -32.16 -11.40
C THR A 196 17.88 -31.68 -10.31
N TYR A 197 17.05 -30.71 -10.66
CA TYR A 197 16.01 -30.15 -9.79
C TYR A 197 14.64 -30.55 -10.30
N PRO A 198 13.80 -31.24 -9.50
CA PRO A 198 12.47 -31.61 -9.92
C PRO A 198 11.60 -30.36 -10.10
N SER A 199 10.86 -30.32 -11.21
CA SER A 199 9.79 -29.36 -11.43
C SER A 199 8.45 -30.03 -11.15
N TYR A 200 7.67 -29.45 -10.25
CA TYR A 200 6.39 -29.99 -9.81
C TYR A 200 5.22 -29.33 -10.53
N ASN A 201 4.12 -30.07 -10.64
CA ASN A 201 2.91 -29.57 -11.27
C ASN A 201 2.09 -28.71 -10.29
N PRO A 202 1.98 -27.39 -10.46
CA PRO A 202 1.13 -26.58 -9.57
C PRO A 202 -0.35 -26.97 -9.69
N LEU A 203 -0.77 -27.53 -10.84
CA LEU A 203 -2.15 -28.01 -11.01
C LEU A 203 -2.46 -29.24 -10.15
N PHE A 204 -1.46 -30.02 -9.73
CA PHE A 204 -1.70 -31.14 -8.82
C PHE A 204 -2.23 -30.66 -7.46
N ASN A 205 -1.77 -29.51 -6.97
CA ASN A 205 -2.25 -28.98 -5.70
C ASN A 205 -3.75 -28.62 -5.72
N THR A 206 -4.30 -28.36 -6.91
CA THR A 206 -5.74 -28.09 -7.07
C THR A 206 -6.63 -29.32 -6.82
N THR A 207 -6.05 -30.53 -6.83
CA THR A 207 -6.77 -31.77 -6.49
C THR A 207 -6.76 -32.06 -4.99
N LEU A 208 -6.03 -31.26 -4.21
CA LEU A 208 -5.87 -31.42 -2.77
C LEU A 208 -6.81 -30.47 -2.03
N HIS A 209 -7.18 -30.85 -0.80
CA HIS A 209 -7.93 -29.97 0.10
C HIS A 209 -6.99 -28.91 0.68
N THR A 210 -6.88 -27.76 0.01
CA THR A 210 -6.08 -26.61 0.44
C THR A 210 -6.99 -25.49 0.95
N LYS A 211 -6.49 -24.70 1.90
CA LYS A 211 -7.19 -23.52 2.43
C LYS A 211 -6.25 -22.33 2.36
N SER A 212 -6.74 -21.18 1.90
CA SER A 212 -6.04 -19.91 1.97
C SER A 212 -7.09 -18.82 2.05
N GLU A 213 -7.53 -18.55 3.28
CA GLU A 213 -8.64 -17.65 3.57
C GLU A 213 -8.16 -16.50 4.44
N ASN A 214 -8.64 -15.31 4.13
CA ASN A 214 -8.36 -14.09 4.87
C ASN A 214 -9.69 -13.38 5.14
N GLY A 215 -9.96 -13.06 6.40
CA GLY A 215 -11.16 -12.38 6.84
C GLY A 215 -10.83 -11.11 7.61
N TYR A 216 -11.75 -10.16 7.59
CA TYR A 216 -11.76 -9.11 8.60
C TYR A 216 -13.16 -8.55 8.84
N SER A 217 -13.39 -8.10 10.06
CA SER A 217 -14.59 -7.36 10.45
C SER A 217 -14.22 -5.97 10.96
N ASP A 218 -14.90 -4.96 10.44
CA ASP A 218 -14.77 -3.57 10.86
C ASP A 218 -16.04 -3.15 11.61
N LEU A 219 -15.85 -2.48 12.75
CA LEU A 219 -16.89 -1.79 13.49
C LEU A 219 -16.44 -0.34 13.69
N THR A 220 -17.22 0.61 13.17
CA THR A 220 -17.01 2.04 13.44
C THR A 220 -18.27 2.62 14.06
N ASN A 221 -18.16 3.14 15.27
CA ASN A 221 -19.19 3.97 15.89
C ASN A 221 -18.63 5.37 16.10
N ASN A 222 -19.33 6.39 15.60
CA ASN A 222 -18.98 7.78 15.80
C ASN A 222 -20.18 8.52 16.39
N PHE A 223 -20.11 8.84 17.68
CA PHE A 223 -21.11 9.63 18.38
C PHE A 223 -20.65 11.08 18.51
N GLY A 224 -21.55 12.02 18.28
CA GLY A 224 -21.27 13.45 18.37
C GLY A 224 -22.41 14.25 18.97
N ILE A 225 -22.04 15.31 19.67
CA ILE A 225 -22.95 16.32 20.21
C ILE A 225 -22.49 17.66 19.66
N ASP A 226 -23.45 18.42 19.17
CA ASP A 226 -23.24 19.71 18.55
C ASP A 226 -24.19 20.73 19.17
N TRP A 227 -23.63 21.64 19.96
CA TRP A 227 -24.37 22.59 20.76
C TRP A 227 -24.10 24.01 20.27
N THR A 228 -25.16 24.68 19.80
CA THR A 228 -25.14 26.11 19.50
C THR A 228 -25.39 26.87 20.80
N VAL A 229 -24.32 27.27 21.48
CA VAL A 229 -24.38 27.97 22.77
C VAL A 229 -25.00 29.35 22.59
N MET A 230 -24.56 30.05 21.53
CA MET A 230 -25.08 31.33 21.05
C MET A 230 -25.02 31.32 19.51
N GLU A 231 -25.67 32.26 18.82
CA GLU A 231 -25.68 32.29 17.34
C GLU A 231 -24.26 32.29 16.74
N ASP A 232 -23.34 32.96 17.44
CA ASP A 232 -21.93 33.12 17.05
C ASP A 232 -20.99 32.07 17.68
N LEU A 233 -21.46 31.22 18.60
CA LEU A 233 -20.63 30.31 19.40
C LEU A 233 -21.17 28.88 19.42
N ARG A 234 -20.38 27.93 18.91
CA ARG A 234 -20.76 26.52 18.77
C ARG A 234 -19.72 25.61 19.42
N LEU A 235 -20.18 24.64 20.20
CA LEU A 235 -19.35 23.61 20.83
C LEU A 235 -19.71 22.24 20.25
N LYS A 236 -18.71 21.54 19.71
CA LYS A 236 -18.85 20.20 19.15
C LYS A 236 -17.99 19.21 19.94
N GLY A 237 -18.63 18.21 20.53
CA GLY A 237 -17.96 17.04 21.10
C GLY A 237 -18.17 15.83 20.21
N SER A 238 -17.17 14.95 20.10
CA SER A 238 -17.31 13.66 19.42
C SER A 238 -16.48 12.57 20.07
N PHE A 239 -16.99 11.35 20.07
CA PHE A 239 -16.29 10.15 20.50
C PHE A 239 -16.50 9.05 19.46
N ALA A 240 -15.40 8.46 19.01
CA ALA A 240 -15.41 7.38 18.02
C ALA A 240 -14.66 6.15 18.54
N ILE A 241 -15.22 4.98 18.25
CA ILE A 241 -14.60 3.67 18.42
C ILE A 241 -14.49 3.05 17.03
N ILE A 242 -13.28 2.72 16.61
CA ILE A 242 -13.01 1.99 15.37
C ILE A 242 -12.30 0.70 15.77
N ARG A 243 -12.92 -0.44 15.50
CA ARG A 243 -12.35 -1.76 15.78
C ARG A 243 -12.29 -2.58 14.51
N GLN A 244 -11.14 -3.16 14.26
CA GLN A 244 -10.92 -4.12 13.18
C GLN A 244 -10.40 -5.42 13.77
N ASN A 245 -11.08 -6.52 13.49
CA ASN A 245 -10.57 -7.86 13.78
C ASN A 245 -10.19 -8.50 12.45
N THR A 246 -9.00 -9.09 12.38
CA THR A 246 -8.49 -9.78 11.19
C THR A 246 -8.26 -11.24 11.54
N ASP A 247 -8.49 -12.11 10.57
CA ASP A 247 -8.21 -13.53 10.66
C ASP A 247 -7.66 -14.04 9.33
N SER A 248 -6.77 -15.02 9.42
CA SER A 248 -6.19 -15.69 8.27
C SER A 248 -5.93 -17.14 8.62
N ASP A 249 -6.29 -18.03 7.71
CA ASP A 249 -6.07 -19.47 7.82
C ASP A 249 -5.50 -20.00 6.50
N THR A 250 -4.30 -20.57 6.56
CA THR A 250 -3.65 -21.22 5.41
C THR A 250 -3.36 -22.67 5.74
N PHE A 251 -3.95 -23.61 4.99
CA PHE A 251 -3.73 -25.04 5.11
C PHE A 251 -3.17 -25.63 3.82
N LYS A 252 -2.11 -26.43 3.97
CA LYS A 252 -1.52 -27.23 2.91
C LYS A 252 -1.42 -28.67 3.41
N PRO A 253 -1.99 -29.67 2.74
CA PRO A 253 -1.92 -31.06 3.18
C PRO A 253 -0.56 -31.69 2.89
N ALA A 254 -0.25 -32.84 3.53
CA ALA A 254 1.06 -33.49 3.43
C ALA A 254 1.53 -33.87 2.02
N LYS A 255 0.61 -34.05 1.07
CA LYS A 255 0.93 -34.32 -0.35
C LYS A 255 1.21 -33.07 -1.18
N HIS A 256 1.00 -31.87 -0.64
CA HIS A 256 1.23 -30.62 -1.38
C HIS A 256 2.68 -30.53 -1.88
N THR A 257 2.90 -29.96 -3.07
CA THR A 257 4.24 -29.92 -3.71
C THR A 257 5.30 -29.18 -2.89
N ASP A 258 4.89 -28.27 -2.01
CA ASP A 258 5.79 -27.58 -1.06
C ASP A 258 6.55 -28.53 -0.14
N PHE A 259 6.02 -29.73 0.10
CA PHE A 259 6.62 -30.75 0.96
C PHE A 259 7.40 -31.81 0.16
N ALA A 260 7.50 -31.66 -1.16
CA ALA A 260 8.04 -32.71 -2.02
C ALA A 260 9.53 -32.99 -1.81
N ASN A 261 10.28 -32.00 -1.29
CA ASN A 261 11.72 -32.10 -1.01
C ASN A 261 12.04 -32.34 0.48
N TYR A 262 11.04 -32.69 1.31
CA TYR A 262 11.28 -33.02 2.71
C TYR A 262 12.14 -34.29 2.81
N SER A 263 13.15 -34.25 3.69
CA SER A 263 14.01 -35.40 3.95
C SER A 263 13.24 -36.53 4.66
N ILE A 264 13.83 -37.73 4.71
CA ILE A 264 13.28 -38.86 5.48
C ILE A 264 13.06 -38.47 6.95
N GLU A 265 13.99 -37.69 7.52
CA GLU A 265 13.91 -37.22 8.91
C GLU A 265 12.76 -36.23 9.15
N ASP A 266 12.34 -35.51 8.10
CA ASP A 266 11.27 -34.54 8.18
C ASP A 266 9.93 -35.08 7.64
N PHE A 267 9.84 -36.35 7.24
CA PHE A 267 8.69 -36.90 6.52
C PHE A 267 7.36 -36.78 7.28
N ASP A 268 7.38 -36.94 8.60
CA ASP A 268 6.21 -36.84 9.47
C ASP A 268 5.75 -35.40 9.71
N ARG A 269 6.57 -34.42 9.31
CA ARG A 269 6.30 -32.98 9.45
C ARG A 269 5.48 -32.42 8.29
N ARG A 270 5.20 -33.22 7.26
CA ARG A 270 4.51 -32.74 6.06
C ARG A 270 3.07 -32.35 6.37
N GLY A 271 2.60 -31.34 5.66
CA GLY A 271 1.33 -30.69 5.93
C GLY A 271 1.51 -29.55 6.93
N SER A 272 0.87 -28.42 6.68
CA SER A 272 1.01 -27.22 7.49
C SER A 272 -0.30 -26.48 7.64
N TYR A 273 -0.53 -25.91 8.81
CA TYR A 273 -1.56 -24.93 9.07
C TYR A 273 -0.95 -23.67 9.67
N VAL A 274 -1.23 -22.52 9.07
CA VAL A 274 -0.86 -21.20 9.61
C VAL A 274 -2.14 -20.47 9.97
N ALA A 275 -2.32 -20.18 11.26
CA ALA A 275 -3.42 -19.37 11.77
C ALA A 275 -2.87 -18.01 12.20
N SER A 276 -3.43 -16.92 11.71
CA SER A 276 -3.12 -15.58 12.23
C SER A 276 -4.39 -14.87 12.66
N ARG A 277 -4.34 -14.16 13.78
CA ARG A 277 -5.45 -13.36 14.30
C ARG A 277 -4.91 -12.01 14.73
N GLY A 278 -5.64 -10.95 14.41
CA GLY A 278 -5.29 -9.59 14.78
C GLY A 278 -6.50 -8.80 15.25
N GLU A 279 -6.28 -7.87 16.17
CA GLU A 279 -7.26 -6.89 16.64
C GLU A 279 -6.59 -5.51 16.68
N SER A 280 -7.20 -4.53 16.04
CA SER A 280 -6.83 -3.12 16.11
C SER A 280 -8.02 -2.32 16.60
N THR A 281 -7.87 -1.61 17.72
CA THR A 281 -8.91 -0.74 18.28
C THR A 281 -8.38 0.68 18.44
N ILE A 282 -9.11 1.63 17.88
CA ILE A 282 -8.85 3.06 18.00
C ILE A 282 -9.99 3.72 18.76
N TYR A 283 -9.64 4.38 19.86
CA TYR A 283 -10.50 5.31 20.57
C TYR A 283 -10.11 6.73 20.21
N ASN A 284 -11.07 7.56 19.81
CA ASN A 284 -10.81 8.95 19.47
C ASN A 284 -11.86 9.85 20.13
N ALA A 285 -11.43 10.89 20.82
CA ALA A 285 -12.33 11.90 21.36
C ALA A 285 -11.86 13.30 20.96
N ASN A 286 -12.80 14.15 20.55
CA ASN A 286 -12.54 15.54 20.17
C ASN A 286 -13.52 16.48 20.84
N LEU A 287 -13.04 17.68 21.18
CA LEU A 287 -13.86 18.80 21.62
C LEU A 287 -13.41 20.04 20.84
N ILE A 288 -14.33 20.70 20.12
CA ILE A 288 -14.03 21.87 19.29
C ILE A 288 -15.01 22.98 19.62
N LEU A 289 -14.50 24.14 19.99
CA LEU A 289 -15.22 25.39 20.13
C LEU A 289 -15.00 26.24 18.89
N THR A 290 -16.07 26.67 18.24
CA THR A 290 -16.07 27.53 17.05
C THR A 290 -16.74 28.85 17.39
N TYR A 291 -16.08 29.96 17.07
CA TYR A 291 -16.60 31.31 17.21
C TYR A 291 -16.62 32.01 15.84
N PHE A 292 -17.79 32.49 15.44
CA PHE A 292 -17.99 33.25 14.20
C PHE A 292 -18.38 34.68 14.55
N TRP A 293 -17.71 35.66 13.95
CA TRP A 293 -18.01 37.06 14.15
C TRP A 293 -17.99 37.79 12.83
N GLN A 294 -19.03 38.59 12.58
CA GLN A 294 -19.14 39.40 11.37
C GLN A 294 -19.63 40.80 11.73
N MET A 295 -18.84 41.81 11.35
CA MET A 295 -19.21 43.22 11.52
C MET A 295 -18.76 44.05 10.31
N ASN A 296 -19.72 44.70 9.64
CA ASN A 296 -19.49 45.47 8.42
C ASN A 296 -18.75 44.63 7.35
N LYS A 297 -17.49 44.96 7.10
CA LYS A 297 -16.61 44.32 6.11
C LYS A 297 -15.72 43.23 6.73
N HIS A 298 -15.75 43.07 8.05
CA HIS A 298 -14.88 42.16 8.76
C HIS A 298 -15.63 40.85 9.02
N VAL A 299 -15.02 39.73 8.65
CA VAL A 299 -15.51 38.38 8.98
C VAL A 299 -14.37 37.63 9.65
N LEU A 300 -14.64 37.07 10.82
CA LEU A 300 -13.71 36.27 11.62
C LEU A 300 -14.36 34.91 11.90
N ASN A 301 -13.63 33.84 11.67
CA ASN A 301 -14.00 32.49 12.10
C ASN A 301 -12.82 31.88 12.84
N SER A 302 -13.02 31.49 14.10
CA SER A 302 -11.98 30.96 14.97
C SER A 302 -12.40 29.61 15.52
N ASN A 303 -11.50 28.64 15.56
CA ASN A 303 -11.72 27.40 16.29
C ASN A 303 -10.62 27.16 17.31
N LEU A 304 -11.01 26.56 18.43
CA LEU A 304 -10.11 26.01 19.45
C LEU A 304 -10.54 24.57 19.69
N GLY A 305 -9.60 23.65 19.66
CA GLY A 305 -9.90 22.23 19.77
C GLY A 305 -8.90 21.46 20.61
N TRP A 306 -9.40 20.38 21.19
CA TRP A 306 -8.62 19.38 21.91
C TRP A 306 -8.99 18.01 21.37
N ASN A 307 -7.98 17.15 21.19
CA ASN A 307 -8.19 15.75 20.80
C ASN A 307 -7.34 14.80 21.63
N ILE A 308 -7.89 13.60 21.85
CA ILE A 308 -7.17 12.45 22.38
C ILE A 308 -7.42 11.24 21.50
N GLN A 309 -6.40 10.41 21.37
CA GLN A 309 -6.47 9.16 20.63
C GLN A 309 -5.68 8.08 21.35
N GLU A 310 -6.23 6.88 21.40
CA GLU A 310 -5.52 5.66 21.77
C GLU A 310 -5.68 4.64 20.65
N ASN A 311 -4.60 3.97 20.28
CA ASN A 311 -4.58 2.90 19.30
C ASN A 311 -3.93 1.67 19.94
N VAL A 312 -4.69 0.59 20.06
CA VAL A 312 -4.27 -0.70 20.63
C VAL A 312 -4.28 -1.73 19.52
N ASN A 313 -3.15 -2.38 19.30
CA ASN A 313 -3.00 -3.45 18.31
C ASN A 313 -2.50 -4.70 18.99
N LYS A 314 -3.10 -5.83 18.65
CA LYS A 314 -2.73 -7.16 19.12
C LYS A 314 -2.75 -8.09 17.93
N SER A 315 -1.74 -8.92 17.79
CA SER A 315 -1.77 -9.99 16.81
C SER A 315 -0.98 -11.19 17.29
N PHE A 316 -1.39 -12.36 16.85
CA PHE A 316 -0.62 -13.57 17.02
C PHE A 316 -0.73 -14.45 15.78
N SER A 317 0.27 -15.30 15.60
CA SER A 317 0.33 -16.31 14.56
C SER A 317 0.81 -17.63 15.14
N VAL A 318 0.21 -18.72 14.68
CA VAL A 318 0.55 -20.09 15.05
C VAL A 318 0.77 -20.88 13.77
N GLN A 319 1.94 -21.53 13.68
CA GLN A 319 2.23 -22.47 12.61
C GLN A 319 2.37 -23.89 13.18
N ALA A 320 1.50 -24.77 12.73
CA ALA A 320 1.47 -26.17 13.09
C ALA A 320 1.76 -27.05 11.86
N GLU A 321 2.37 -28.22 12.07
CA GLU A 321 2.78 -29.12 11.00
C GLU A 321 2.56 -30.59 11.37
N GLY A 322 2.75 -31.48 10.39
CA GLY A 322 2.58 -32.91 10.54
C GLY A 322 1.12 -33.31 10.62
N PHE A 323 0.43 -33.26 9.48
CA PHE A 323 -0.99 -33.61 9.34
C PHE A 323 -1.14 -35.02 8.77
N PRO A 324 -1.62 -36.01 9.57
CA PRO A 324 -1.72 -37.40 9.11
C PRO A 324 -2.77 -37.63 8.03
N ASN A 325 -3.82 -36.80 8.01
CA ASN A 325 -4.93 -36.92 7.06
C ASN A 325 -5.03 -35.67 6.18
N GLU A 326 -4.90 -35.85 4.88
CA GLU A 326 -4.93 -34.77 3.88
C GLU A 326 -6.28 -34.08 3.71
N LYS A 327 -7.37 -34.66 4.25
CA LYS A 327 -8.73 -34.12 4.14
C LYS A 327 -9.18 -33.35 5.39
N LEU A 328 -8.38 -33.36 6.46
CA LEU A 328 -8.71 -32.71 7.72
C LEU A 328 -7.78 -31.52 7.92
N ASP A 329 -8.35 -30.33 7.86
CA ASP A 329 -7.63 -29.06 7.85
C ASP A 329 -7.70 -28.30 9.17
N TYR A 330 -8.43 -28.78 10.17
CA TYR A 330 -8.51 -28.10 11.46
C TYR A 330 -7.19 -28.20 12.23
N ILE A 331 -6.75 -27.08 12.82
CA ILE A 331 -5.42 -26.94 13.44
C ILE A 331 -5.11 -28.02 14.50
N SER A 332 -6.11 -28.54 15.21
CA SER A 332 -5.91 -29.57 16.25
C SER A 332 -5.51 -30.94 15.70
N PHE A 333 -5.53 -31.15 14.39
CA PHE A 333 -5.05 -32.38 13.75
C PHE A 333 -3.54 -32.36 13.47
N ALA A 334 -2.88 -31.21 13.65
CA ALA A 334 -1.43 -31.14 13.61
C ALA A 334 -0.81 -31.96 14.76
N THR A 335 0.28 -32.66 14.48
CA THR A 335 1.00 -33.46 15.48
C THR A 335 2.00 -32.62 16.27
N GLN A 336 2.43 -31.48 15.73
CA GLN A 336 3.43 -30.61 16.36
C GLN A 336 3.36 -29.17 15.83
N TYR A 337 4.04 -28.25 16.53
CA TYR A 337 4.39 -26.94 15.94
C TYR A 337 5.44 -27.12 14.85
N GLN A 338 5.60 -26.12 13.99
CA GLN A 338 6.71 -26.07 13.04
C GLN A 338 8.05 -26.37 13.75
N LYS A 339 8.95 -27.13 13.13
CA LYS A 339 10.30 -27.39 13.67
C LYS A 339 11.00 -26.10 14.06
N ASN A 340 11.47 -26.06 15.32
CA ASN A 340 12.06 -24.88 15.95
C ASN A 340 11.14 -23.64 16.01
N GLY A 341 9.85 -23.83 15.72
CA GLY A 341 8.81 -22.82 15.77
C GLY A 341 8.03 -22.85 17.08
N SER A 342 7.36 -21.74 17.36
CA SER A 342 6.44 -21.57 18.49
C SER A 342 5.42 -20.48 18.14
N PRO A 343 4.31 -20.36 18.88
CA PRO A 343 3.41 -19.22 18.73
C PRO A 343 4.19 -17.90 18.83
N SER A 344 3.91 -17.00 17.90
CA SER A 344 4.53 -15.67 17.85
C SER A 344 3.44 -14.61 17.79
N GLY A 345 3.78 -13.37 18.13
CA GLY A 345 2.82 -12.29 18.12
C GLY A 345 3.43 -10.97 18.57
N SER A 346 2.62 -9.93 18.50
CA SER A 346 2.98 -8.59 18.95
C SER A 346 1.77 -7.89 19.53
N GLU A 347 2.01 -7.08 20.55
CA GLU A 347 1.03 -6.14 21.09
C GLU A 347 1.68 -4.76 21.16
N TYR A 348 0.95 -3.72 20.77
CA TYR A 348 1.37 -2.35 21.02
C TYR A 348 0.22 -1.43 21.37
N THR A 349 0.51 -0.40 22.16
CA THR A 349 -0.40 0.69 22.47
C THR A 349 0.28 2.03 22.17
N SER A 350 -0.39 2.90 21.43
CA SER A 350 0.07 4.28 21.22
C SER A 350 -1.01 5.29 21.55
N ARG A 351 -0.62 6.41 22.17
CA ARG A 351 -1.51 7.48 22.59
C ARG A 351 -1.08 8.80 21.99
N LEU A 352 -2.05 9.64 21.64
CA LEU A 352 -1.83 11.00 21.19
C LEU A 352 -2.77 11.95 21.93
N VAL A 353 -2.23 13.11 22.30
CA VAL A 353 -3.02 14.26 22.75
C VAL A 353 -2.64 15.47 21.90
N GLY A 354 -3.63 16.25 21.49
CA GLY A 354 -3.41 17.41 20.64
C GLY A 354 -4.27 18.59 21.05
N PHE A 355 -3.71 19.79 20.91
CA PHE A 355 -4.40 21.05 21.04
C PHE A 355 -4.26 21.82 19.74
N LEU A 356 -5.36 22.33 19.20
CA LEU A 356 -5.38 23.09 17.96
C LEU A 356 -6.09 24.43 18.13
N GLY A 357 -5.63 25.41 17.39
CA GLY A 357 -6.29 26.69 17.22
C GLY A 357 -6.15 27.16 15.78
N ASN A 358 -7.21 27.72 15.21
CA ASN A 358 -7.10 28.39 13.92
C ASN A 358 -7.98 29.64 13.88
N VAL A 359 -7.53 30.62 13.11
CA VAL A 359 -8.20 31.91 12.91
C VAL A 359 -8.21 32.21 11.43
N ASN A 360 -9.41 32.37 10.87
CA ASN A 360 -9.68 32.81 9.52
C ASN A 360 -10.25 34.21 9.57
N TYR A 361 -9.62 35.15 8.87
CA TYR A 361 -10.07 36.53 8.81
C TYR A 361 -10.20 36.99 7.36
N SER A 362 -11.29 37.68 7.05
CA SER A 362 -11.57 38.28 5.75
C SER A 362 -11.97 39.74 5.93
N TYR A 363 -11.35 40.62 5.13
CA TYR A 363 -11.73 42.03 5.03
C TYR A 363 -12.28 42.36 3.65
N ASP A 364 -13.55 42.81 3.61
CA ASP A 364 -14.27 43.25 2.40
C ASP A 364 -14.25 42.21 1.27
N GLU A 365 -14.09 40.93 1.64
CA GLU A 365 -13.89 39.80 0.73
C GLU A 365 -12.68 39.97 -0.21
N LYS A 366 -11.72 40.83 0.14
CA LYS A 366 -10.51 41.13 -0.64
C LYS A 366 -9.29 40.46 -0.05
N TYR A 367 -9.02 40.74 1.22
CA TYR A 367 -7.84 40.27 1.92
C TYR A 367 -8.23 39.15 2.86
N LEU A 368 -7.58 38.00 2.69
CA LEU A 368 -7.82 36.79 3.45
C LEU A 368 -6.55 36.47 4.23
N LEU A 369 -6.71 36.22 5.53
CA LEU A 369 -5.66 35.75 6.41
C LEU A 369 -6.11 34.44 7.05
N ASP A 370 -5.25 33.44 7.02
CA ASP A 370 -5.41 32.16 7.68
C ASP A 370 -4.23 31.95 8.62
N LEU A 371 -4.51 31.67 9.89
CA LEU A 371 -3.52 31.34 10.90
C LEU A 371 -3.94 30.02 11.55
N SER A 372 -3.01 29.08 11.68
CA SER A 372 -3.22 27.85 12.42
C SER A 372 -2.03 27.54 13.31
N PHE A 373 -2.32 27.01 14.49
CA PHE A 373 -1.34 26.49 15.43
C PHE A 373 -1.87 25.18 16.02
N ARG A 374 -0.98 24.21 16.19
CA ARG A 374 -1.30 22.92 16.79
C ARG A 374 -0.11 22.42 17.59
N GLY A 375 -0.34 21.97 18.82
CA GLY A 375 0.65 21.25 19.62
C GLY A 375 0.19 19.82 19.80
N ASP A 376 0.98 18.86 19.33
CA ASP A 376 0.70 17.43 19.49
C ASP A 376 1.75 16.76 20.37
N ALA A 377 1.29 15.84 21.23
CA ALA A 377 2.13 14.93 21.99
C ALA A 377 1.78 13.49 21.67
N SER A 378 2.77 12.68 21.31
CA SER A 378 2.57 11.26 21.01
C SER A 378 3.47 10.39 21.88
N SER A 379 2.94 9.27 22.36
CA SER A 379 3.69 8.27 23.13
C SER A 379 4.66 7.45 22.27
N ARG A 380 4.68 7.67 20.95
CA ARG A 380 5.58 6.99 20.00
C ARG A 380 6.99 7.61 19.96
N PHE A 381 7.15 8.83 20.47
CA PHE A 381 8.41 9.55 20.48
C PHE A 381 9.12 9.43 21.82
N GLY A 382 10.42 9.72 21.83
CA GLY A 382 11.24 9.69 23.03
C GLY A 382 10.69 10.61 24.12
N SER A 383 10.99 10.32 25.40
CA SER A 383 10.46 11.07 26.55
C SER A 383 10.68 12.58 26.44
N ASP A 384 11.77 12.97 25.78
CA ASP A 384 12.25 14.35 25.74
C ASP A 384 11.67 15.13 24.56
N ASN A 385 11.17 14.44 23.53
CA ASN A 385 10.66 15.02 22.28
C ASN A 385 9.21 14.66 21.95
N ARG A 386 8.40 14.32 22.97
CA ARG A 386 6.97 13.96 22.78
C ARG A 386 6.16 15.06 22.12
N TRP A 387 6.36 16.31 22.54
CA TRP A 387 5.61 17.47 22.07
C TRP A 387 6.25 18.10 20.83
N ALA A 388 5.43 18.37 19.81
CA ALA A 388 5.84 19.17 18.65
C ALA A 388 4.80 20.24 18.32
N PRO A 389 5.22 21.51 18.18
CA PRO A 389 4.38 22.57 17.66
C PRO A 389 4.41 22.58 16.12
N PHE A 390 3.23 22.74 15.54
CA PHE A 390 2.97 22.88 14.12
C PHE A 390 2.18 24.16 13.92
N TRP A 391 2.41 24.85 12.81
CA TRP A 391 1.76 26.12 12.53
C TRP A 391 1.70 26.38 11.04
N SER A 392 0.75 27.22 10.63
CA SER A 392 0.69 27.71 9.26
C SER A 392 0.16 29.14 9.21
N VAL A 393 0.65 29.88 8.22
CA VAL A 393 0.12 31.18 7.82
C VAL A 393 -0.22 31.14 6.34
N GLY A 394 -1.41 31.63 6.01
CA GLY A 394 -1.90 31.77 4.65
C GLY A 394 -2.38 33.18 4.39
N LEU A 395 -2.02 33.71 3.23
CA LEU A 395 -2.52 34.99 2.72
C LEU A 395 -3.21 34.75 1.38
N GLY A 396 -4.36 35.39 1.20
CA GLY A 396 -5.10 35.38 -0.07
C GLY A 396 -5.54 36.78 -0.43
N TRP A 397 -5.44 37.12 -1.72
CA TRP A 397 -5.93 38.38 -2.24
C TRP A 397 -6.84 38.13 -3.44
N ASN A 398 -8.12 38.45 -3.25
CA ASN A 398 -9.16 38.43 -4.27
C ASN A 398 -9.08 39.72 -5.09
N ILE A 399 -8.15 39.78 -6.03
CA ILE A 399 -7.89 40.98 -6.85
C ILE A 399 -9.11 41.36 -7.71
N HIS A 400 -9.92 40.38 -8.13
CA HIS A 400 -11.19 40.62 -8.83
C HIS A 400 -12.19 41.48 -8.03
N ASN A 401 -12.08 41.52 -6.71
CA ASN A 401 -12.92 42.37 -5.86
C ASN A 401 -12.40 43.82 -5.74
N GLU A 402 -11.23 44.14 -6.32
CA GLU A 402 -10.71 45.50 -6.33
C GLU A 402 -11.49 46.44 -7.25
N LYS A 403 -11.57 47.72 -6.88
CA LYS A 403 -12.37 48.72 -7.63
C LYS A 403 -11.95 48.85 -9.09
N PHE A 404 -10.67 48.61 -9.40
CA PHE A 404 -10.13 48.73 -10.75
C PHE A 404 -10.42 47.51 -11.63
N LEU A 405 -10.59 46.33 -11.03
CA LEU A 405 -10.89 45.08 -11.75
C LEU A 405 -12.37 44.72 -11.75
N LYS A 406 -13.17 45.23 -10.81
CA LYS A 406 -14.62 45.02 -10.75
C LYS A 406 -15.39 45.44 -12.01
N LYS A 407 -14.81 46.31 -12.84
CA LYS A 407 -15.41 46.75 -14.11
C LYS A 407 -15.09 45.85 -15.30
N VAL A 408 -14.22 44.85 -15.12
CA VAL A 408 -13.74 43.99 -16.20
C VAL A 408 -14.63 42.74 -16.27
N GLU A 409 -15.61 42.75 -17.18
CA GLU A 409 -16.64 41.70 -17.27
C GLU A 409 -16.15 40.34 -17.79
N TRP A 410 -14.98 40.28 -18.42
CA TRP A 410 -14.42 39.03 -18.95
C TRP A 410 -13.61 38.24 -17.92
N ILE A 411 -13.28 38.84 -16.76
CA ILE A 411 -12.61 38.19 -15.63
C ILE A 411 -13.63 37.99 -14.51
N ASP A 412 -13.97 36.74 -14.21
CA ASP A 412 -14.89 36.41 -13.12
C ASP A 412 -14.15 36.27 -11.79
N ARG A 413 -12.97 35.65 -11.82
CA ARG A 413 -12.13 35.46 -10.63
C ARG A 413 -10.66 35.64 -11.00
N LEU A 414 -10.00 36.44 -10.18
CA LEU A 414 -8.55 36.54 -10.11
C LEU A 414 -8.18 36.56 -8.63
N LYS A 415 -7.54 35.50 -8.17
CA LYS A 415 -7.09 35.34 -6.79
C LYS A 415 -5.65 34.86 -6.78
N ILE A 416 -4.83 35.52 -6.00
CA ILE A 416 -3.50 35.02 -5.65
C ILE A 416 -3.50 34.56 -4.20
N ARG A 417 -2.76 33.51 -3.91
CA ARG A 417 -2.60 32.98 -2.55
C ARG A 417 -1.18 32.51 -2.31
N ALA A 418 -0.73 32.66 -1.09
CA ALA A 418 0.53 32.11 -0.61
C ALA A 418 0.33 31.52 0.78
N SER A 419 0.96 30.39 1.06
CA SER A 419 0.98 29.83 2.41
C SER A 419 2.35 29.28 2.77
N TYR A 420 2.64 29.34 4.07
CA TYR A 420 3.85 28.81 4.67
C TYR A 420 3.48 28.10 5.97
N GLY A 421 3.90 26.86 6.14
CA GLY A 421 3.58 26.11 7.34
C GLY A 421 4.54 24.97 7.64
N LEU A 422 4.52 24.54 8.89
CA LEU A 422 5.28 23.43 9.43
C LEU A 422 4.30 22.33 9.86
N THR A 423 4.44 21.14 9.27
CA THR A 423 3.61 19.96 9.56
C THR A 423 4.48 18.80 10.07
N GLY A 424 3.92 17.91 10.87
CA GLY A 424 4.59 16.69 11.34
C GLY A 424 3.98 15.40 10.81
N SER A 425 4.77 14.32 10.78
CA SER A 425 4.28 12.96 10.54
C SER A 425 4.58 12.03 11.73
N GLN A 426 3.73 11.01 11.93
CA GLN A 426 3.76 10.07 13.06
C GLN A 426 3.77 8.58 12.66
N ASP A 427 4.01 8.27 11.38
CA ASP A 427 3.97 6.91 10.85
C ASP A 427 5.20 6.07 11.25
N TYR A 428 5.29 5.75 12.54
CA TYR A 428 6.40 5.01 13.14
C TYR A 428 5.93 3.95 14.14
N ASN A 429 6.77 2.93 14.35
CA ASN A 429 6.50 1.89 15.34
C ASN A 429 6.67 2.48 16.75
N PRO A 430 5.64 2.41 17.63
CA PRO A 430 5.65 3.06 18.95
C PRO A 430 6.80 2.67 19.88
N TYR A 431 7.45 1.53 19.66
CA TYR A 431 8.51 1.02 20.54
C TYR A 431 9.93 1.29 20.06
N GLN A 432 10.10 2.02 18.94
CA GLN A 432 11.43 2.41 18.47
C GLN A 432 12.13 3.43 19.39
N ALA A 433 11.36 4.14 20.23
CA ALA A 433 11.88 5.11 21.19
C ALA A 433 12.32 4.49 22.53
N ILE A 434 12.01 3.22 22.79
CA ILE A 434 12.31 2.55 24.07
C ILE A 434 13.14 1.29 23.87
N THR A 435 13.91 0.93 24.89
CA THR A 435 14.68 -0.32 24.88
C THR A 435 13.73 -1.51 25.00
N THR A 436 13.68 -2.36 23.99
CA THR A 436 12.82 -3.55 23.97
C THR A 436 13.64 -4.84 24.12
N TYR A 437 13.05 -5.82 24.81
CA TYR A 437 13.64 -7.14 25.03
C TYR A 437 12.81 -8.22 24.35
N GLN A 438 13.48 -9.25 23.86
CA GLN A 438 12.85 -10.49 23.42
C GLN A 438 13.29 -11.62 24.33
N TYR A 439 12.33 -12.37 24.84
CA TYR A 439 12.62 -13.61 25.55
C TYR A 439 13.04 -14.70 24.55
N LEU A 440 14.11 -15.42 24.89
CA LEU A 440 14.62 -16.56 24.13
C LEU A 440 13.81 -17.81 24.47
N SER A 441 12.50 -17.78 24.18
CA SER A 441 11.53 -18.81 24.59
C SER A 441 11.86 -20.22 24.07
N GLY A 442 12.57 -20.32 22.94
CA GLY A 442 13.03 -21.59 22.34
C GLY A 442 14.31 -22.16 22.94
N SER A 443 14.96 -21.49 23.90
CA SER A 443 16.21 -21.96 24.52
C SER A 443 16.17 -21.72 26.03
N ARG A 444 16.06 -22.81 26.79
CA ARG A 444 16.07 -22.78 28.25
C ARG A 444 17.45 -23.19 28.76
N TYR A 445 18.03 -22.37 29.62
CA TYR A 445 19.27 -22.70 30.33
C TYR A 445 18.96 -22.82 31.82
N HIS A 446 19.23 -23.98 32.44
CA HIS A 446 18.86 -24.29 33.83
C HIS A 446 17.42 -23.91 34.19
N ASN A 447 16.43 -24.29 33.37
CA ASN A 447 15.01 -23.98 33.55
C ASN A 447 14.64 -22.48 33.53
N SER A 448 15.59 -21.60 33.19
CA SER A 448 15.36 -20.16 33.04
C SER A 448 15.31 -19.78 31.57
N VAL A 449 14.46 -18.81 31.25
CA VAL A 449 14.38 -18.22 29.91
C VAL A 449 15.28 -16.98 29.89
N GLY A 450 16.24 -16.94 28.98
CA GLY A 450 17.07 -15.76 28.77
C GLY A 450 16.28 -14.64 28.07
N ALA A 451 16.74 -13.40 28.19
CA ALA A 451 16.22 -12.28 27.42
C ALA A 451 17.38 -11.60 26.68
N SER A 452 17.14 -11.21 25.43
CA SER A 452 18.06 -10.39 24.64
C SER A 452 17.47 -9.01 24.46
N VAL A 453 18.30 -7.97 24.55
CA VAL A 453 17.91 -6.63 24.08
C VAL A 453 17.86 -6.71 22.55
N ILE A 454 16.76 -6.26 21.94
CA ILE A 454 16.57 -6.29 20.47
C ILE A 454 16.51 -4.91 19.84
N ALA A 455 16.32 -3.85 20.64
CA ALA A 455 16.42 -2.47 20.19
C ALA A 455 16.96 -1.58 21.30
N MET A 456 17.85 -0.66 20.94
CA MET A 456 18.29 0.41 21.82
C MET A 456 17.28 1.55 21.74
N GLY A 457 16.72 1.97 22.88
CA GLY A 457 15.83 3.13 22.93
C GLY A 457 16.57 4.41 22.55
N ASN A 458 15.87 5.32 21.89
CA ASN A 458 16.36 6.66 21.58
C ASN A 458 15.39 7.68 22.21
N GLU A 459 15.77 8.23 23.36
CA GLU A 459 14.97 9.22 24.09
C GLU A 459 14.89 10.58 23.36
N ASP A 460 15.82 10.81 22.42
CA ASP A 460 15.87 11.99 21.56
C ASP A 460 15.03 11.84 20.28
N LEU A 461 14.40 10.67 20.04
CA LEU A 461 13.62 10.42 18.83
C LEU A 461 12.47 11.43 18.68
N GLY A 462 12.54 12.27 17.65
CA GLY A 462 11.63 13.39 17.43
C GLY A 462 10.73 13.23 16.21
N TRP A 463 9.76 14.15 16.09
CA TRP A 463 8.85 14.22 14.95
C TRP A 463 9.58 14.56 13.65
N GLN A 464 9.28 13.86 12.56
CA GLN A 464 9.67 14.33 11.21
C GLN A 464 8.89 15.61 10.90
N ARG A 465 9.61 16.69 10.60
CA ARG A 465 9.05 18.02 10.36
C ARG A 465 9.17 18.38 8.89
N THR A 466 8.04 18.73 8.28
CA THR A 466 8.01 19.18 6.89
C THR A 466 7.57 20.63 6.82
N THR A 467 8.44 21.47 6.29
CA THR A 467 8.13 22.86 5.97
C THR A 467 7.54 22.90 4.57
N GLN A 468 6.38 23.53 4.42
CA GLN A 468 5.67 23.62 3.15
C GLN A 468 5.45 25.07 2.77
N GLN A 469 5.84 25.40 1.54
CA GLN A 469 5.53 26.66 0.86
C GLN A 469 4.59 26.35 -0.30
N ASN A 470 3.52 27.12 -0.44
CA ASN A 470 2.61 27.01 -1.57
C ASN A 470 2.28 28.40 -2.10
N TYR A 471 2.32 28.54 -3.42
CA TYR A 471 1.92 29.73 -4.14
C TYR A 471 0.89 29.33 -5.18
N GLY A 472 -0.29 29.93 -5.11
CA GLY A 472 -1.43 29.59 -5.95
C GLY A 472 -1.98 30.79 -6.70
N LEU A 473 -2.41 30.55 -7.93
CA LEU A 473 -3.12 31.49 -8.79
C LEU A 473 -4.41 30.82 -9.26
N ASP A 474 -5.55 31.42 -8.93
CA ASP A 474 -6.86 30.96 -9.35
C ASP A 474 -7.46 32.02 -10.31
N LEU A 475 -7.80 31.59 -11.53
CA LEU A 475 -8.29 32.40 -12.63
C LEU A 475 -9.59 31.81 -13.19
N ASP A 476 -10.63 32.62 -13.31
CA ASP A 476 -11.85 32.28 -14.05
C ASP A 476 -12.20 33.38 -15.04
N PHE A 477 -12.55 32.98 -16.26
CA PHE A 477 -12.89 33.88 -17.36
C PHE A 477 -14.21 33.51 -18.04
N TRP A 478 -14.85 34.52 -18.64
CA TRP A 478 -16.06 34.41 -19.46
C TRP A 478 -17.21 33.63 -18.80
N LYS A 479 -17.62 34.02 -17.60
CA LYS A 479 -18.64 33.37 -16.78
C LYS A 479 -18.26 31.94 -16.40
N ASN A 480 -17.01 31.77 -15.95
CA ASN A 480 -16.42 30.49 -15.56
C ASN A 480 -16.37 29.45 -16.71
N ARG A 481 -16.30 29.92 -17.95
CA ARG A 481 -16.10 29.03 -19.12
C ARG A 481 -14.69 28.47 -19.14
N ILE A 482 -13.71 29.26 -18.72
CA ILE A 482 -12.33 28.81 -18.56
C ILE A 482 -11.95 29.03 -17.11
N THR A 483 -11.65 27.94 -16.43
CA THR A 483 -11.13 27.93 -15.05
C THR A 483 -9.73 27.38 -15.09
N LEU A 484 -8.77 28.15 -14.59
CA LEU A 484 -7.37 27.77 -14.48
C LEU A 484 -6.93 27.91 -13.02
N THR A 485 -6.40 26.83 -12.46
CA THR A 485 -5.74 26.85 -11.15
C THR A 485 -4.30 26.43 -11.35
N ALA A 486 -3.36 27.27 -10.93
CA ALA A 486 -1.94 26.96 -10.97
C ALA A 486 -1.39 27.01 -9.54
N ASN A 487 -0.70 25.96 -9.12
CA ASN A 487 -0.02 25.88 -7.84
C ASN A 487 1.46 25.60 -8.07
N PHE A 488 2.31 26.25 -7.30
CA PHE A 488 3.72 25.91 -7.15
C PHE A 488 3.98 25.64 -5.67
N TYR A 489 4.66 24.54 -5.36
CA TYR A 489 4.96 24.18 -3.99
C TYR A 489 6.41 23.73 -3.80
N VAL A 490 6.90 23.98 -2.59
CA VAL A 490 8.19 23.49 -2.10
C VAL A 490 7.94 22.84 -0.74
N LYS A 491 8.29 21.56 -0.62
CA LYS A 491 8.21 20.80 0.62
C LYS A 491 9.61 20.38 1.02
N ASP A 492 10.06 20.85 2.17
CA ASP A 492 11.34 20.47 2.77
C ASP A 492 11.06 19.66 4.02
N SER A 493 11.27 18.35 3.93
CA SER A 493 11.17 17.41 5.05
C SER A 493 12.52 17.25 5.72
N LYS A 494 12.61 17.66 6.98
CA LYS A 494 13.74 17.42 7.86
C LYS A 494 13.43 16.29 8.83
N ASP A 495 14.47 15.76 9.45
CA ASP A 495 14.36 14.77 10.50
C ASP A 495 13.68 13.48 10.03
N VAL A 496 13.92 13.11 8.76
CA VAL A 496 13.45 11.83 8.21
C VAL A 496 14.16 10.72 8.95
N LEU A 497 13.39 9.82 9.55
CA LEU A 497 13.90 8.74 10.37
C LEU A 497 14.65 7.71 9.51
N THR A 498 15.91 7.48 9.84
CA THR A 498 16.78 6.50 9.17
C THR A 498 17.47 5.63 10.21
N ALA A 499 17.61 4.34 9.93
CA ALA A 499 18.33 3.42 10.80
C ALA A 499 19.83 3.69 10.71
N VAL A 500 20.44 4.19 11.79
CA VAL A 500 21.87 4.41 12.02
C VAL A 500 22.59 3.12 12.33
N THR A 501 23.40 2.62 11.40
CA THR A 501 24.29 1.47 11.62
C THR A 501 25.33 1.81 12.70
N LEU A 502 25.48 0.90 13.66
CA LEU A 502 26.45 1.04 14.75
C LEU A 502 27.65 0.10 14.52
N PRO A 503 28.85 0.46 15.01
CA PRO A 503 29.98 -0.47 15.04
C PRO A 503 29.61 -1.76 15.80
N PRO A 504 30.00 -2.96 15.31
CA PRO A 504 29.68 -4.23 15.97
C PRO A 504 30.13 -4.31 17.44
N SER A 505 31.15 -3.54 17.84
CA SER A 505 31.63 -3.45 19.22
C SER A 505 30.58 -2.95 20.22
N LEU A 506 29.51 -2.29 19.75
CA LEU A 506 28.41 -1.82 20.59
C LEU A 506 27.33 -2.88 20.82
N GLY A 507 27.40 -4.04 20.18
CA GLY A 507 26.45 -5.15 20.38
C GLY A 507 25.09 -4.96 19.70
N PHE A 508 24.89 -3.86 18.97
CA PHE A 508 23.69 -3.56 18.19
C PHE A 508 24.06 -3.31 16.73
N GLY A 509 23.25 -3.80 15.78
CA GLY A 509 23.48 -3.57 14.35
C GLY A 509 23.06 -2.18 13.87
N SER A 510 22.05 -1.57 14.50
CA SER A 510 21.58 -0.21 14.20
C SER A 510 20.65 0.36 15.28
N TYR A 511 20.48 1.68 15.33
CA TYR A 511 19.40 2.38 16.06
C TYR A 511 18.67 3.37 15.13
N MET A 512 17.46 3.82 15.44
CA MET A 512 16.73 4.79 14.60
C MET A 512 17.05 6.23 15.00
N ASP A 513 17.31 7.09 14.01
CA ASP A 513 17.63 8.50 14.24
C ASP A 513 17.11 9.42 13.11
N ASN A 514 16.87 10.69 13.44
CA ASN A 514 16.29 11.72 12.60
C ASN A 514 17.36 12.38 11.69
N LEU A 515 17.87 11.67 10.68
CA LEU A 515 19.09 12.10 9.97
C LEU A 515 18.95 12.30 8.44
N GLY A 516 17.75 12.21 7.86
CA GLY A 516 17.53 12.52 6.44
C GLY A 516 16.87 13.88 6.21
N GLU A 517 17.32 14.59 5.15
CA GLU A 517 16.62 15.75 4.61
C GLU A 517 16.22 15.51 3.15
N VAL A 518 14.94 15.71 2.85
CA VAL A 518 14.35 15.49 1.52
C VAL A 518 13.62 16.75 1.08
N GLN A 519 13.78 17.14 -0.19
CA GLN A 519 13.05 18.22 -0.81
C GLN A 519 12.19 17.69 -1.97
N ASN A 520 10.94 18.14 -2.01
CA ASN A 520 10.03 17.97 -3.13
C ASN A 520 9.63 19.35 -3.67
N VAL A 521 9.83 19.58 -4.96
CA VAL A 521 9.41 20.81 -5.64
C VAL A 521 8.52 20.42 -6.81
N GLY A 522 7.33 21.00 -6.88
CA GLY A 522 6.39 20.68 -7.95
C GLY A 522 5.49 21.83 -8.33
N TYR A 523 4.87 21.68 -9.49
CA TYR A 523 3.83 22.55 -9.99
C TYR A 523 2.64 21.72 -10.48
N GLU A 524 1.45 22.26 -10.25
CA GLU A 524 0.18 21.62 -10.57
C GLU A 524 -0.68 22.65 -11.30
N VAL A 525 -1.15 22.28 -12.48
CA VAL A 525 -2.01 23.15 -13.29
C VAL A 525 -3.27 22.38 -13.66
N ASP A 526 -4.41 22.87 -13.18
CA ASP A 526 -5.73 22.39 -13.52
C ASP A 526 -6.42 23.37 -14.45
N LEU A 527 -6.76 22.90 -15.64
CA LEU A 527 -7.51 23.65 -16.64
C LEU A 527 -8.85 22.96 -16.89
N ARG A 528 -9.93 23.73 -16.75
CA ARG A 528 -11.27 23.33 -17.18
C ARG A 528 -11.78 24.30 -18.22
N VAL A 529 -12.23 23.77 -19.35
CA VAL A 529 -12.86 24.52 -20.42
C VAL A 529 -14.26 23.97 -20.66
N ALA A 530 -15.28 24.75 -20.35
CA ALA A 530 -16.67 24.47 -20.72
C ALA A 530 -16.89 24.89 -22.17
N ILE A 531 -16.75 23.95 -23.10
CA ILE A 531 -16.82 24.20 -24.54
C ILE A 531 -18.27 24.48 -24.96
N LEU A 532 -19.24 23.73 -24.43
CA LEU A 532 -20.66 23.92 -24.68
C LEU A 532 -21.43 23.97 -23.36
N GLU A 533 -22.21 25.03 -23.19
CA GLU A 533 -23.15 25.19 -22.09
C GLU A 533 -24.49 25.68 -22.65
N ASN A 534 -25.21 24.78 -23.33
CA ASN A 534 -26.50 25.12 -23.91
C ASN A 534 -27.63 24.70 -22.96
N LYS A 535 -28.14 25.70 -22.23
CA LYS A 535 -29.23 25.51 -21.26
C LYS A 535 -30.56 25.14 -21.92
N ARG A 536 -30.80 25.51 -23.18
CA ARG A 536 -32.05 25.19 -23.91
C ARG A 536 -32.10 23.70 -24.23
N ASP A 537 -31.00 23.16 -24.73
CA ASP A 537 -30.90 21.75 -25.13
C ASP A 537 -30.40 20.84 -24.00
N ARG A 538 -30.15 21.41 -22.81
CA ARG A 538 -29.56 20.74 -21.63
C ARG A 538 -28.25 20.00 -21.95
N LEU A 539 -27.50 20.52 -22.92
CA LEU A 539 -26.21 19.96 -23.35
C LEU A 539 -25.07 20.71 -22.67
N PHE A 540 -24.29 19.97 -21.90
CA PHE A 540 -23.13 20.46 -21.17
C PHE A 540 -21.91 19.62 -21.55
N TRP A 541 -20.92 20.25 -22.16
CA TRP A 541 -19.66 19.60 -22.49
C TRP A 541 -18.50 20.43 -21.96
N SER A 542 -17.64 19.79 -21.17
CA SER A 542 -16.44 20.39 -20.65
C SER A 542 -15.26 19.44 -20.77
N VAL A 543 -14.09 19.99 -21.09
CA VAL A 543 -12.81 19.29 -21.06
C VAL A 543 -12.08 19.73 -19.80
N ASN A 544 -11.53 18.77 -19.06
CA ASN A 544 -10.69 19.00 -17.90
C ASN A 544 -9.33 18.40 -18.20
N ALA A 545 -8.26 19.15 -17.96
CA ALA A 545 -6.89 18.72 -18.10
C ALA A 545 -6.13 19.10 -16.84
N THR A 546 -5.37 18.15 -16.31
CA THR A 546 -4.52 18.34 -15.13
C THR A 546 -3.09 17.98 -15.50
N VAL A 547 -2.16 18.90 -15.25
CA VAL A 547 -0.73 18.72 -15.47
C VAL A 547 -0.03 18.77 -14.11
N LEU A 548 0.73 17.72 -13.80
CA LEU A 548 1.44 17.57 -12.55
C LEU A 548 2.91 17.31 -12.85
N HIS A 549 3.80 18.02 -12.16
CA HIS A 549 5.22 17.74 -12.18
C HIS A 549 5.78 17.87 -10.77
N ASN A 550 6.60 16.90 -10.37
CA ASN A 550 7.27 16.92 -9.08
C ASN A 550 8.69 16.38 -9.25
N THR A 551 9.64 17.11 -8.67
CA THR A 551 11.03 16.70 -8.55
C THR A 551 11.35 16.40 -7.10
N ASN A 552 12.01 15.26 -6.86
CA ASN A 552 12.47 14.87 -5.54
C ASN A 552 14.00 14.95 -5.48
N LYS A 553 14.54 15.45 -4.36
CA LYS A 553 15.98 15.55 -4.11
C LYS A 553 16.29 15.21 -2.66
N LEU A 554 17.30 14.37 -2.44
CA LEU A 554 17.93 14.17 -1.14
C LEU A 554 18.84 15.37 -0.86
N LYS A 555 18.58 16.16 0.17
CA LYS A 555 19.43 17.29 0.55
C LYS A 555 20.59 16.87 1.43
N LYS A 556 20.34 15.91 2.33
CA LYS A 556 21.33 15.41 3.27
C LYS A 556 21.04 13.94 3.56
N ILE A 557 22.09 13.13 3.58
CA ILE A 557 22.00 11.71 3.94
C ILE A 557 22.70 11.47 5.28
N SER A 558 22.15 10.56 6.07
CA SER A 558 22.71 10.17 7.35
C SER A 558 24.01 9.37 7.19
N ASN A 559 24.83 9.29 8.25
CA ASN A 559 25.98 8.38 8.29
C ASN A 559 25.56 6.92 8.05
N ALA A 560 24.32 6.58 8.37
CA ALA A 560 23.77 5.28 8.11
C ALA A 560 23.51 4.99 6.64
N LEU A 561 22.94 5.96 5.92
CA LEU A 561 22.73 5.84 4.49
C LEU A 561 24.08 5.82 3.77
N LYS A 562 25.09 6.53 4.29
CA LYS A 562 26.49 6.41 3.82
C LYS A 562 27.06 5.01 4.09
N ALA A 563 26.94 4.50 5.31
CA ALA A 563 27.38 3.14 5.66
C ALA A 563 26.60 2.06 4.89
N TYR A 564 25.34 2.29 4.59
CA TYR A 564 24.54 1.44 3.71
C TYR A 564 25.10 1.43 2.30
N ASN A 565 25.39 2.61 1.72
CA ASN A 565 26.05 2.69 0.42
C ASN A 565 27.40 1.95 0.44
N GLU A 566 28.24 2.16 1.46
CA GLU A 566 29.53 1.46 1.63
C GLU A 566 29.37 -0.05 1.76
N LYS A 567 28.37 -0.52 2.52
CA LYS A 567 28.03 -1.94 2.62
C LYS A 567 27.57 -2.50 1.28
N GLN A 568 26.73 -1.76 0.55
CA GLN A 568 26.32 -2.16 -0.80
C GLN A 568 27.53 -2.22 -1.74
N ASP A 569 28.49 -1.31 -1.64
CA ASP A 569 29.70 -1.30 -2.46
C ASP A 569 30.62 -2.49 -2.12
N ASN A 570 30.77 -2.80 -0.83
CA ASN A 570 31.53 -3.97 -0.36
C ASN A 570 30.85 -5.29 -0.77
N GLU A 571 29.52 -5.38 -0.69
CA GLU A 571 28.76 -6.55 -1.15
C GLU A 571 28.73 -6.69 -2.68
N SER A 572 28.80 -5.57 -3.41
CA SER A 572 28.89 -5.57 -4.88
C SER A 572 30.21 -6.20 -5.37
N SER A 573 31.27 -6.11 -4.55
CA SER A 573 32.54 -6.80 -4.78
C SER A 573 32.44 -8.33 -4.67
N ALA A 574 31.32 -8.86 -4.17
CA ALA A 574 31.06 -10.30 -4.00
C ALA A 574 30.20 -10.92 -5.14
N GLY A 575 30.06 -10.25 -6.29
CA GLY A 575 29.42 -10.83 -7.48
C GLY A 575 27.89 -10.72 -7.55
N SER A 576 27.30 -9.69 -6.94
CA SER A 576 25.85 -9.46 -7.01
C SER A 576 25.44 -8.74 -8.30
N ASN A 577 24.68 -9.40 -9.18
CA ASN A 577 24.19 -8.85 -10.46
C ASN A 577 22.90 -8.02 -10.36
N ARG A 578 22.55 -7.50 -9.17
CA ARG A 578 21.35 -6.68 -8.98
C ARG A 578 21.74 -5.21 -8.78
N PRO A 579 21.14 -4.25 -9.50
CA PRO A 579 21.33 -2.83 -9.23
C PRO A 579 21.04 -2.56 -7.76
N LYS A 580 22.02 -2.03 -7.02
CA LYS A 580 21.84 -1.67 -5.62
C LYS A 580 21.31 -0.24 -5.55
N VAL A 581 20.36 -0.02 -4.65
CA VAL A 581 19.88 1.33 -4.37
C VAL A 581 21.04 2.10 -3.75
N ARG A 582 21.33 3.31 -4.26
CA ARG A 582 22.31 4.23 -3.70
C ARG A 582 21.66 5.57 -3.41
N TYR A 583 21.91 6.08 -2.21
CA TYR A 583 21.40 7.39 -1.78
C TYR A 583 22.49 8.43 -1.88
N ILE A 584 22.34 9.40 -2.77
CA ILE A 584 23.35 10.44 -3.01
C ILE A 584 22.71 11.82 -2.82
N GLU A 585 23.41 12.68 -2.08
CA GLU A 585 22.99 14.07 -1.90
C GLU A 585 22.91 14.80 -3.24
N GLY A 586 21.84 15.56 -3.43
CA GLY A 586 21.51 16.25 -4.68
C GLY A 586 20.71 15.42 -5.70
N GLN A 587 20.59 14.10 -5.51
CA GLN A 587 19.90 13.19 -6.43
C GLN A 587 18.51 12.77 -5.92
N SER A 588 17.68 12.23 -6.81
CA SER A 588 16.37 11.68 -6.44
C SER A 588 16.54 10.42 -5.59
N MET A 589 15.67 10.22 -4.60
CA MET A 589 15.64 9.00 -3.78
C MET A 589 15.33 7.73 -4.59
N ASN A 590 14.70 7.88 -5.76
CA ASN A 590 14.34 6.76 -6.65
C ASN A 590 15.37 6.50 -7.74
N SER A 591 16.54 7.17 -7.69
CA SER A 591 17.56 7.00 -8.73
C SER A 591 18.09 5.57 -8.73
N ILE A 592 18.06 4.91 -9.89
CA ILE A 592 18.68 3.61 -10.10
C ILE A 592 20.05 3.83 -10.74
N TRP A 593 21.06 3.21 -10.15
CA TRP A 593 22.45 3.30 -10.60
C TRP A 593 22.83 1.98 -11.25
N VAL A 594 23.17 2.05 -12.54
CA VAL A 594 23.63 0.90 -13.31
C VAL A 594 24.86 1.30 -14.10
N ASN A 595 25.66 0.31 -14.47
CA ASN A 595 26.72 0.54 -15.44
C ASN A 595 26.08 0.82 -16.79
N GLU A 596 26.66 1.77 -17.52
CA GLU A 596 26.26 2.04 -18.89
C GLU A 596 26.55 0.80 -19.74
N SER A 597 25.51 0.23 -20.34
CA SER A 597 25.66 -0.86 -21.30
C SER A 597 25.98 -0.26 -22.67
N LEU A 598 27.16 -0.57 -23.20
CA LEU A 598 27.57 -0.12 -24.53
C LEU A 598 27.07 -1.06 -25.65
N GLY A 599 26.14 -1.97 -25.33
CA GLY A 599 25.61 -2.98 -26.25
C GLY A 599 26.38 -4.30 -26.22
N ILE A 600 26.04 -5.18 -27.15
CA ILE A 600 26.69 -6.50 -27.30
C ILE A 600 27.90 -6.34 -28.22
N ASP A 601 29.04 -6.89 -27.80
CA ASP A 601 30.26 -6.92 -28.61
C ASP A 601 30.00 -7.70 -29.91
N GLN A 602 30.11 -7.00 -31.05
CA GLN A 602 30.03 -7.65 -32.35
C GLN A 602 31.39 -8.30 -32.64
N PRO A 603 31.47 -9.55 -33.13
CA PRO A 603 32.71 -10.35 -33.16
C PRO A 603 33.88 -9.83 -34.03
N ARG A 604 33.93 -8.56 -34.46
CA ARG A 604 34.92 -8.08 -35.42
C ARG A 604 36.09 -7.25 -34.89
N GLU A 605 36.09 -6.66 -33.70
CA GLU A 605 37.27 -5.89 -33.24
C GLU A 605 37.49 -5.89 -31.72
N MET A 606 38.01 -7.01 -31.20
CA MET A 606 38.32 -7.21 -29.77
C MET A 606 39.45 -6.30 -29.20
N ASN A 607 40.11 -5.48 -30.03
CA ASN A 607 41.27 -4.68 -29.62
C ASN A 607 40.97 -3.20 -29.32
N SER A 608 39.86 -2.64 -29.81
CA SER A 608 39.56 -1.21 -29.63
C SER A 608 38.67 -0.92 -28.40
N PHE A 609 37.96 -1.94 -27.89
CA PHE A 609 37.00 -1.79 -26.79
C PHE A 609 37.60 -2.01 -25.40
N ALA A 610 38.61 -2.88 -25.27
CA ALA A 610 39.28 -3.14 -23.99
C ALA A 610 39.89 -1.86 -23.36
N ARG A 611 40.33 -0.91 -24.18
CA ARG A 611 40.82 0.41 -23.73
C ARG A 611 39.71 1.38 -23.26
N ARG A 612 38.44 1.14 -23.61
CA ARG A 612 37.31 1.96 -23.12
C ARG A 612 36.68 1.41 -21.85
N MET A 613 36.68 0.08 -21.66
CA MET A 613 36.14 -0.52 -20.43
C MET A 613 36.88 -0.06 -19.17
N GLU A 614 38.21 0.09 -19.21
CA GLU A 614 38.98 0.58 -18.06
C GLU A 614 38.59 2.02 -17.63
N MET A 615 38.05 2.84 -18.53
CA MET A 615 37.61 4.21 -18.20
C MET A 615 36.16 4.28 -17.69
N SER A 616 35.30 3.30 -17.99
CA SER A 616 33.87 3.33 -17.61
C SER A 616 33.58 2.80 -16.19
N PHE A 617 34.51 2.11 -15.54
CA PHE A 617 34.33 1.62 -14.16
C PHE A 617 34.29 2.74 -13.10
N LEU A 618 34.57 3.99 -13.47
CA LEU A 618 34.68 5.11 -12.53
C LEU A 618 33.50 6.10 -12.55
N THR A 619 32.52 5.94 -13.45
CA THR A 619 31.40 6.91 -13.56
C THR A 619 30.07 6.20 -13.77
N GLY A 620 29.43 5.76 -12.68
CA GLY A 620 28.02 5.38 -12.73
C GLY A 620 27.16 6.61 -13.03
N ALA A 621 26.35 6.57 -14.08
CA ALA A 621 25.41 7.63 -14.43
C ALA A 621 24.01 7.30 -13.90
N PRO A 622 23.26 8.26 -13.36
CA PRO A 622 21.87 8.03 -12.96
C PRO A 622 20.98 7.88 -14.20
N ILE A 623 20.15 6.84 -14.25
CA ILE A 623 19.02 6.80 -15.19
C ILE A 623 17.87 7.56 -14.54
N ILE A 624 17.47 8.68 -15.15
CA ILE A 624 16.31 9.45 -14.73
C ILE A 624 15.06 8.71 -15.23
N THR A 625 14.32 8.08 -14.31
CA THR A 625 12.94 7.61 -14.54
C THR A 625 11.93 8.62 -14.04
#